data_AF-A0A9X2ACS2-F1
#
_entry.id   AF-A0A9X2ACS2-F1
#
_cell.length_a   1.000
_cell.length_b   1.000
_cell.length_c   1.000
_cell.angle_alpha   90.00
_cell.angle_beta   90.00
_cell.angle_gamma   90.00
#
_symmetry.space_group_name_H-M   'P 1'
#
loop_
_entity.id
_entity.type
_entity.pdbx_description
1 polymer ?
#
loop_
_entity_poly.entity_id
_entity_poly.type
_entity_poly.pdbx_seq_one_letter_code
_entity_poly.pdbx_strand_id
1 'polypeptide(L)'
;MKTKSSNAYGWESPEIIHKYSVIWHSRLSFILKELEFLKTLLNNNIFPIVESHLADKAEDYLEELAELRKEVSSLLHKVTMHKNGVKILFLKQPLYENDWDYKHEHRKLLIKMHEFDSKFQILKKEIFRLVKDAIKHQKQKRIA
;
A
#
# COMPACT_ATOMS: atom_id res chain seq x y z
N MET A 1 -24.00 17.99 -6.44
CA MET A 1 -23.84 16.53 -6.65
C MET A 1 -23.79 16.26 -8.14
N LYS A 2 -22.67 15.78 -8.70
CA LYS A 2 -22.62 15.27 -10.08
C LYS A 2 -22.65 13.75 -10.02
N THR A 3 -23.67 13.20 -10.65
CA THR A 3 -24.03 11.79 -10.75
C THR A 3 -22.92 10.97 -11.42
N LYS A 4 -22.76 9.73 -10.93
CA LYS A 4 -21.75 8.74 -11.37
C LYS A 4 -21.71 8.65 -12.90
N SER A 5 -20.55 8.95 -13.50
CA SER A 5 -20.30 8.77 -14.94
C SER A 5 -19.96 7.31 -15.26
N SER A 6 -20.84 6.38 -14.87
CA SER A 6 -20.72 4.98 -15.28
C SER A 6 -21.52 4.75 -16.56
N ASN A 7 -20.96 4.03 -17.52
CA ASN A 7 -21.71 3.62 -18.71
C ASN A 7 -22.86 2.65 -18.34
N ALA A 8 -23.73 2.30 -19.30
CA ALA A 8 -24.88 1.39 -19.09
C ALA A 8 -24.52 0.01 -18.50
N TYR A 9 -23.23 -0.35 -18.53
CA TYR A 9 -22.68 -1.61 -18.02
C TYR A 9 -21.97 -1.45 -16.66
N GLY A 10 -22.07 -0.27 -16.02
CA GLY A 10 -21.48 0.00 -14.70
C GLY A 10 -19.97 0.19 -14.69
N TRP A 11 -19.34 0.44 -15.84
CA TRP A 11 -17.90 0.73 -15.90
C TRP A 11 -17.60 2.21 -15.71
N GLU A 12 -16.54 2.46 -14.96
CA GLU A 12 -15.99 3.79 -14.75
C GLU A 12 -15.50 4.39 -16.07
N SER A 13 -15.62 5.71 -16.18
CA SER A 13 -15.11 6.43 -17.36
C SER A 13 -13.57 6.37 -17.38
N PRO A 14 -12.95 6.50 -18.57
CA PRO A 14 -11.49 6.52 -18.70
C PRO A 14 -10.81 7.56 -17.79
N GLU A 15 -11.45 8.71 -17.55
CA GLU A 15 -10.96 9.75 -16.65
C GLU A 15 -10.94 9.29 -15.19
N ILE A 16 -11.97 8.56 -14.75
CA ILE A 16 -12.03 7.99 -13.40
C ILE A 16 -10.95 6.91 -13.23
N ILE A 17 -10.82 6.02 -14.21
CA ILE A 17 -9.81 4.95 -14.21
C ILE A 17 -8.39 5.56 -14.15
N HIS A 18 -8.13 6.60 -14.94
CA HIS A 18 -6.86 7.33 -14.90
C HIS A 18 -6.62 7.96 -13.53
N LYS A 19 -7.64 8.64 -12.97
CA LYS A 19 -7.56 9.27 -11.65
C LYS A 19 -7.21 8.25 -10.55
N TYR A 20 -7.87 7.09 -10.53
CA TYR A 20 -7.53 6.02 -9.58
C TYR A 20 -6.08 5.56 -9.74
N SER A 21 -5.62 5.37 -10.98
CA SER A 21 -4.25 4.94 -11.27
C SER A 21 -3.20 5.94 -10.77
N VAL A 22 -3.48 7.24 -10.90
CA VAL A 22 -2.61 8.31 -10.35
C VAL A 22 -2.60 8.29 -8.82
N ILE A 23 -3.77 8.13 -8.20
CA ILE A 23 -3.89 8.06 -6.72
C ILE A 23 -3.13 6.84 -6.19
N TRP A 24 -3.34 5.66 -6.77
CA TRP A 24 -2.66 4.42 -6.35
C TRP A 24 -1.15 4.54 -6.48
N HIS A 25 -0.66 5.12 -7.59
CA HIS A 25 0.76 5.34 -7.76
C HIS A 25 1.33 6.23 -6.65
N SER A 26 0.68 7.38 -6.37
CA SER A 26 1.11 8.28 -5.30
C SER A 26 1.09 7.60 -3.93
N ARG A 27 0.03 6.84 -3.65
CA ARG A 27 -0.14 6.07 -2.41
C ARG A 27 0.97 5.04 -2.21
N LEU A 28 1.26 4.23 -3.22
CA LEU A 28 2.32 3.22 -3.17
C LEU A 28 3.71 3.85 -3.02
N SER A 29 3.99 4.94 -3.74
CA SER A 29 5.22 5.71 -3.57
C SER A 29 5.39 6.25 -2.15
N PHE A 30 4.30 6.71 -1.53
CA PHE A 30 4.32 7.14 -0.13
C PHE A 30 4.59 5.97 0.82
N ILE A 31 3.91 4.83 0.61
CA ILE A 31 4.07 3.64 1.44
C ILE A 31 5.52 3.12 1.39
N LEU A 32 6.21 3.15 0.25
CA LEU A 32 7.63 2.78 0.18
C LEU A 32 8.50 3.58 1.16
N LYS A 33 8.26 4.89 1.27
CA LYS A 33 8.97 5.75 2.23
C LYS A 33 8.55 5.44 3.66
N GLU A 34 7.27 5.18 3.86
CA GLU A 34 6.72 4.85 5.18
C GLU A 34 7.26 3.52 5.71
N LEU A 35 7.48 2.51 4.86
CA LEU A 35 8.10 1.24 5.25
C LEU A 35 9.52 1.44 5.79
N GLU A 36 10.32 2.30 5.16
CA GLU A 36 11.67 2.63 5.64
C GLU A 36 11.63 3.40 6.97
N PHE A 37 10.63 4.28 7.13
CA PHE A 37 10.38 4.95 8.41
C PHE A 37 10.03 3.93 9.51
N LEU A 38 9.13 2.98 9.25
CA LEU A 38 8.73 1.96 10.24
C LEU A 38 9.91 1.06 10.64
N LYS A 39 10.73 0.65 9.67
CA LYS A 39 11.98 -0.07 9.93
C LYS A 39 12.91 0.72 10.86
N THR A 40 13.12 2.00 10.55
CA THR A 40 13.94 2.90 11.38
C THR A 40 13.33 3.06 12.79
N LEU A 41 12.01 3.10 12.89
CA LEU A 41 11.30 3.22 14.16
C LEU A 41 11.53 2.01 15.07
N LEU A 42 11.45 0.79 14.52
CA LEU A 42 11.76 -0.45 15.25
C LEU A 42 13.23 -0.46 15.71
N ASN A 43 14.15 -0.19 14.78
CA ASN A 43 15.59 -0.14 15.03
C ASN A 43 15.97 0.80 16.18
N ASN A 44 15.38 2.00 16.22
CA ASN A 44 15.77 3.03 17.18
C ASN A 44 15.09 2.90 18.55
N ASN A 45 13.92 2.25 18.63
CA ASN A 45 13.13 2.23 19.87
C ASN A 45 13.17 0.88 20.58
N ILE A 46 13.36 -0.23 19.85
CA ILE A 46 13.20 -1.57 20.41
C ILE A 46 14.55 -2.25 20.67
N PHE A 47 15.43 -2.33 19.67
CA PHE A 47 16.72 -3.01 19.83
C PHE A 47 17.66 -2.45 20.91
N PRO A 48 17.57 -1.16 21.31
CA PRO A 48 18.29 -0.68 22.48
C PRO A 48 17.79 -1.27 23.83
N ILE A 49 16.65 -1.95 23.84
CA ILE A 49 16.07 -2.59 25.04
C ILE A 49 16.55 -4.04 25.10
N VAL A 50 17.16 -4.43 26.23
CA VAL A 50 17.65 -5.80 26.49
C VAL A 50 16.50 -6.74 26.89
N GLU A 51 15.39 -6.73 26.16
CA GLU A 51 14.24 -7.62 26.39
C GLU A 51 14.02 -8.49 25.15
N SER A 52 14.28 -9.80 25.29
CA SER A 52 14.23 -10.75 24.17
C SER A 52 12.90 -10.74 23.43
N HIS A 53 11.78 -10.82 24.17
CA HIS A 53 10.45 -10.92 23.55
C HIS A 53 10.04 -9.69 22.70
N LEU A 54 10.57 -8.50 22.97
CA LEU A 54 10.31 -7.31 22.15
C LEU A 54 11.21 -7.30 20.92
N ALA A 55 12.45 -7.74 21.07
CA ALA A 55 13.39 -7.89 19.96
C ALA A 55 12.92 -8.96 18.97
N ASP A 56 12.51 -10.13 19.45
CA ASP A 56 12.00 -11.24 18.62
C ASP A 56 10.82 -10.77 17.75
N LYS A 57 9.83 -10.09 18.36
CA LYS A 57 8.69 -9.52 17.62
C LYS A 57 9.10 -8.42 16.64
N ALA A 58 10.12 -7.63 16.97
CA ALA A 58 10.60 -6.60 16.07
C ALA A 58 11.30 -7.22 14.85
N GLU A 59 12.01 -8.33 15.02
CA GLU A 59 12.61 -9.10 13.92
C GLU A 59 11.53 -9.67 12.99
N ASP A 60 10.48 -10.28 13.54
CA ASP A 60 9.32 -10.75 12.76
C ASP A 60 8.72 -9.61 11.91
N TYR A 61 8.49 -8.45 12.52
CA TYR A 61 7.98 -7.29 11.79
C TYR A 61 8.96 -6.73 10.76
N LEU A 62 10.27 -6.83 10.97
CA LEU A 62 11.26 -6.43 9.96
C LEU A 62 11.21 -7.33 8.72
N GLU A 63 10.99 -8.63 8.91
CA GLU A 63 10.79 -9.57 7.80
C GLU A 63 9.49 -9.25 7.04
N GLU A 64 8.38 -9.03 7.77
CA GLU A 64 7.10 -8.65 7.15
C GLU A 64 7.20 -7.32 6.38
N LEU A 65 7.92 -6.33 6.91
CA LEU A 65 8.18 -5.05 6.22
C LEU A 65 9.00 -5.27 4.94
N ALA A 66 9.96 -6.19 4.95
CA ALA A 66 10.76 -6.53 3.77
C ALA A 66 9.90 -7.18 2.67
N GLU A 67 9.00 -8.09 3.04
CA GLU A 67 8.05 -8.70 2.12
C GLU A 67 7.06 -7.68 1.56
N LEU A 68 6.50 -6.80 2.41
CA LEU A 68 5.65 -5.71 1.94
C LEU A 68 6.38 -4.76 0.99
N ARG A 69 7.68 -4.50 1.21
CA ARG A 69 8.47 -3.66 0.29
C ARG A 69 8.58 -4.28 -1.11
N LYS A 70 8.78 -5.61 -1.19
CA LYS A 70 8.78 -6.34 -2.46
C LYS A 70 7.41 -6.25 -3.13
N GLU A 71 6.35 -6.46 -2.36
CA GLU A 71 4.96 -6.40 -2.82
C GLU A 71 4.59 -5.01 -3.36
N VAL A 72 4.90 -3.93 -2.62
CA VAL A 72 4.67 -2.54 -3.04
C VAL A 72 5.43 -2.23 -4.32
N SER A 73 6.68 -2.67 -4.43
CA SER A 73 7.50 -2.42 -5.62
C SER A 73 6.89 -3.09 -6.86
N SER A 74 6.40 -4.33 -6.70
CA SER A 74 5.68 -5.05 -7.77
C SER A 74 4.37 -4.36 -8.15
N LEU A 75 3.56 -3.95 -7.15
CA LEU A 75 2.31 -3.23 -7.38
C LEU A 75 2.54 -1.87 -8.03
N LEU A 76 3.56 -1.13 -7.61
CA LEU A 76 3.91 0.17 -8.18
C LEU A 76 4.27 0.04 -9.65
N HIS A 77 5.02 -1.00 -10.01
CA HIS A 77 5.32 -1.29 -11.42
C HIS A 77 4.03 -1.57 -12.21
N LYS A 78 3.16 -2.46 -11.71
CA LYS A 78 1.87 -2.79 -12.36
C LYS A 78 0.97 -1.57 -12.53
N VAL A 79 0.83 -0.75 -11.48
CA VAL A 79 0.04 0.49 -11.52
C VAL A 79 0.64 1.51 -12.49
N THR A 80 1.98 1.59 -12.59
CA THR A 80 2.65 2.47 -13.55
C THR A 80 2.35 2.05 -14.99
N MET A 81 2.46 0.76 -15.29
CA MET A 81 2.12 0.21 -16.60
C MET A 81 0.65 0.43 -16.93
N HIS A 82 -0.25 0.16 -15.97
CA HIS A 82 -1.69 0.40 -16.10
C HIS A 82 -1.99 1.87 -16.38
N LYS A 83 -1.43 2.79 -15.59
CA LYS A 83 -1.59 4.26 -15.74
C LYS A 83 -1.18 4.72 -17.14
N ASN A 84 -0.08 4.20 -17.66
CA ASN A 84 0.44 4.58 -18.98
C ASN A 84 -0.40 3.98 -20.12
N GLY A 85 -0.99 2.79 -19.90
CA GLY A 85 -1.86 2.09 -20.85
C GLY A 85 -3.27 2.69 -21.00
N VAL A 86 -3.68 3.60 -20.12
CA VAL A 86 -5.04 4.18 -20.14
C VAL A 86 -5.40 4.88 -21.46
N LYS A 87 -4.38 5.28 -22.23
CA LYS A 87 -4.53 5.91 -23.55
C LYS A 87 -5.37 5.09 -24.52
N ILE A 88 -5.36 3.75 -24.38
CA ILE A 88 -6.14 2.83 -25.22
C ILE A 88 -7.64 3.15 -25.12
N LEU A 89 -8.13 3.48 -23.92
CA LEU A 89 -9.53 3.81 -23.66
C LEU A 89 -9.98 5.17 -24.26
N PHE A 90 -9.05 6.01 -24.71
CA PHE A 90 -9.35 7.32 -25.32
C PHE A 90 -9.35 7.27 -26.84
N LEU A 91 -8.94 6.16 -27.46
CA LEU A 91 -8.95 5.99 -28.91
C LEU A 91 -10.40 5.76 -29.38
N LYS A 92 -10.91 6.63 -30.26
CA LYS A 92 -12.27 6.53 -30.84
C LYS A 92 -12.37 5.46 -31.93
N GLN A 93 -11.97 4.23 -31.62
CA GLN A 93 -12.20 3.07 -32.49
C GLN A 93 -13.28 2.17 -31.88
N PRO A 94 -13.96 1.30 -32.65
CA PRO A 94 -15.00 0.43 -32.11
C PRO A 94 -14.48 -0.35 -30.88
N LEU A 95 -15.34 -0.56 -29.87
CA LEU A 95 -15.00 -1.31 -28.65
C LEU A 95 -14.36 -2.66 -29.03
N TYR A 96 -13.04 -2.75 -28.95
CA TYR A 96 -12.31 -3.99 -29.15
C TYR A 96 -12.26 -4.78 -27.83
N GLU A 97 -11.99 -6.08 -27.90
CA GLU A 97 -11.74 -6.95 -26.73
C GLU A 97 -10.72 -6.31 -25.76
N ASN A 98 -9.73 -5.60 -26.30
CA ASN A 98 -8.69 -4.87 -25.56
C ASN A 98 -9.23 -3.84 -24.54
N ASP A 99 -10.39 -3.21 -24.79
CA ASP A 99 -11.00 -2.24 -23.85
C ASP A 99 -11.60 -2.94 -22.63
N TRP A 100 -12.20 -4.11 -22.86
CA TRP A 100 -12.80 -4.93 -21.80
C TRP A 100 -11.73 -5.55 -20.91
N ASP A 101 -10.67 -6.08 -21.52
CA ASP A 101 -9.53 -6.63 -20.81
C ASP A 101 -8.86 -5.57 -19.93
N TYR A 102 -8.65 -4.36 -20.46
CA TYR A 102 -8.07 -3.26 -19.69
C TYR A 102 -8.93 -2.86 -18.48
N LYS A 103 -10.26 -2.79 -18.65
CA LYS A 103 -11.19 -2.50 -17.55
C LYS A 103 -11.25 -3.63 -16.51
N HIS A 104 -11.11 -4.88 -16.95
CA HIS A 104 -11.05 -6.02 -16.06
C HIS A 104 -9.76 -6.01 -15.22
N GLU A 105 -8.62 -5.73 -15.84
CA GLU A 105 -7.35 -5.53 -15.14
C GLU A 105 -7.42 -4.35 -14.16
N HIS A 106 -8.11 -3.27 -14.50
CA HIS A 106 -8.35 -2.17 -13.55
C HIS A 106 -9.08 -2.63 -12.29
N ARG A 107 -10.14 -3.45 -12.43
CA ARG A 107 -10.87 -4.00 -11.28
C ARG A 107 -10.00 -4.95 -10.44
N LYS A 108 -9.17 -5.79 -11.09
CA LYS A 108 -8.20 -6.63 -10.37
C LYS A 108 -7.22 -5.78 -9.56
N LEU A 109 -6.72 -4.70 -10.14
CA LEU A 109 -5.82 -3.76 -9.44
C LEU A 109 -6.54 -3.09 -8.27
N LEU A 110 -7.80 -2.69 -8.43
CA LEU A 110 -8.59 -2.10 -7.34
C LEU A 110 -8.69 -3.04 -6.14
N ILE A 111 -9.02 -4.33 -6.38
CA ILE A 111 -9.11 -5.34 -5.32
C ILE A 111 -7.74 -5.52 -4.65
N LYS A 112 -6.68 -5.72 -5.44
CA LYS A 112 -5.31 -5.88 -4.91
C LYS A 112 -4.85 -4.67 -4.10
N MET A 113 -5.18 -3.46 -4.53
CA MET A 113 -4.87 -2.24 -3.79
C MET A 113 -5.56 -2.22 -2.43
N HIS A 114 -6.83 -2.63 -2.34
CA HIS A 114 -7.56 -2.71 -1.09
C HIS A 114 -7.04 -3.78 -0.14
N GLU A 115 -6.72 -4.97 -0.67
CA GLU A 115 -6.09 -6.06 0.10
C GLU A 115 -4.74 -5.61 0.66
N PHE A 116 -3.92 -5.01 -0.19
CA PHE A 116 -2.61 -4.49 0.18
C PHE A 116 -2.70 -3.39 1.25
N ASP A 117 -3.54 -2.36 1.05
CA ASP A 117 -3.71 -1.28 2.03
C ASP A 117 -4.21 -1.84 3.37
N SER A 118 -5.13 -2.80 3.35
CA SER A 118 -5.61 -3.47 4.57
C SER A 118 -4.46 -4.14 5.34
N LYS A 119 -3.66 -4.97 4.65
CA LYS A 119 -2.50 -5.65 5.22
C LYS A 119 -1.49 -4.66 5.80
N PHE A 120 -1.16 -3.62 5.04
CA PHE A 120 -0.23 -2.59 5.47
C PHE A 120 -0.71 -1.84 6.73
N GLN A 121 -1.99 -1.49 6.78
CA GLN A 121 -2.56 -0.78 7.95
C GLN A 121 -2.58 -1.64 9.21
N ILE A 122 -2.80 -2.96 9.08
CA ILE A 122 -2.73 -3.89 10.21
C ILE A 122 -1.30 -3.92 10.76
N LEU A 123 -0.30 -4.22 9.92
CA LEU A 123 1.09 -4.28 10.36
C LEU A 123 1.55 -2.96 11.00
N LYS A 124 1.21 -1.82 10.36
CA LYS A 124 1.53 -0.49 10.88
C LYS A 124 0.98 -0.27 12.30
N LYS A 125 -0.25 -0.71 12.59
CA LYS A 125 -0.85 -0.60 13.92
C LYS A 125 -0.10 -1.47 14.93
N GLU A 126 0.25 -2.69 14.57
CA GLU A 126 0.97 -3.60 15.47
C GLU A 126 2.39 -3.09 15.78
N ILE A 127 3.11 -2.56 14.79
CA ILE A 127 4.40 -1.89 15.00
C ILE A 127 4.27 -0.72 15.98
N PHE A 128 3.26 0.14 15.81
CA PHE A 128 3.08 1.26 16.74
C PHE A 128 2.75 0.82 18.16
N ARG A 129 2.00 -0.28 18.34
CA ARG A 129 1.76 -0.85 19.67
C ARG A 129 3.06 -1.34 20.30
N LEU A 130 3.86 -2.10 19.55
CA LEU A 130 5.14 -2.61 20.03
C LEU A 130 6.09 -1.46 20.43
N VAL A 131 6.18 -0.41 19.60
CA VAL A 131 6.99 0.78 19.89
C VAL A 131 6.47 1.53 21.13
N LYS A 132 5.14 1.65 21.28
CA LYS A 132 4.54 2.27 22.47
C LYS A 132 4.90 1.50 23.74
N ASP A 133 4.85 0.18 23.71
CA ASP A 133 5.19 -0.67 24.84
C ASP A 133 6.69 -0.56 25.17
N ALA A 134 7.55 -0.59 24.15
CA ALA A 134 8.99 -0.35 24.28
C ALA A 134 9.31 1.01 24.96
N ILE A 135 8.67 2.10 24.52
CA ILE A 135 8.85 3.44 25.11
C ILE A 135 8.37 3.45 26.58
N LYS A 136 7.26 2.77 26.89
CA LYS A 136 6.74 2.67 28.26
C LYS A 136 7.73 1.91 29.17
N HIS A 137 8.30 0.80 28.70
CA HIS A 137 9.32 0.05 29.41
C HIS A 137 10.58 0.88 29.69
N GLN A 138 11.07 1.63 28.70
CA GLN A 138 12.23 2.51 28.89
C GLN A 138 11.97 3.60 29.94
N LYS A 139 10.77 4.20 29.97
CA LYS A 139 10.42 5.20 30.98
C LYS A 139 10.40 4.61 32.39
N GLN A 140 9.86 3.41 32.56
CA GLN A 140 9.80 2.74 33.87
C GLN A 140 11.22 2.42 34.41
N LYS A 141 12.13 1.93 33.55
CA LYS A 141 13.52 1.64 33.94
C LYS A 141 14.37 2.86 34.30
N ARG A 142 13.98 4.08 33.87
CA ARG A 142 14.69 5.33 34.22
C ARG A 142 14.26 5.92 35.56
N ILE A 143 13.13 5.46 36.11
CA ILE A 143 12.55 5.97 37.35
C ILE A 143 12.86 5.02 38.54
N ALA A 144 13.22 3.77 38.25
CA ALA A 144 13.70 2.78 39.22
C ALA A 144 15.22 2.86 39.39
#